data_AF-A0A5J4ZXM9-F1
#
_entry.id   AF-A0A5J4ZXM9-F1
#
_cell.length_a   1.000
_cell.length_b   1.000
_cell.length_c   1.000
_cell.angle_alpha   90.00
_cell.angle_beta   90.00
_cell.angle_gamma   90.00
#
_symmetry.space_group_name_H-M   'P 1'
#
loop_
_entity.id
_entity.type
_entity.pdbx_description
1 polymer ?
#
loop_
_entity_poly.entity_id
_entity_poly.type
_entity_poly.pdbx_seq_one_letter_code
_entity_poly.pdbx_strand_id
1 'polypeptide(L)'
;MGCLACSSFSHLLASHSRPFNFFFWRLDYAGISLMIVCSFFAPIYYAFSCHPYSRLFYLTSISLLGILVIVTLLAPGLSTPRFRTFRASLFLTMGFSGVIPAAHAVALFWGHPPIIVALGYEIVMGILYAVGAGFYITRIPERWKPGAFDIAGHSHQIFHMFVVAGALAHCAATLVIMDWRRAAPTCDVSHELPILMKSMNSVSFFTSEKAAFFRALPLHIHSTLSITYASNNSKKQPFSGTV
;
A
#
# COMPACT_ATOMS: atom_id res chain seq x y z
N MET A 1 -0.57 2.86 -10.68
CA MET A 1 -0.22 4.26 -11.00
C MET A 1 -0.34 5.23 -9.82
N GLY A 2 -1.22 4.99 -8.83
CA GLY A 2 -1.38 5.90 -7.68
C GLY A 2 -0.10 6.25 -6.91
N CYS A 3 0.80 5.30 -6.67
CA CYS A 3 2.07 5.55 -5.97
C CYS A 3 2.97 6.57 -6.69
N LEU A 4 3.13 6.45 -8.01
CA LEU A 4 3.97 7.36 -8.78
C LEU A 4 3.39 8.78 -8.76
N ALA A 5 2.07 8.91 -8.87
CA ALA A 5 1.38 10.19 -8.75
C ALA A 5 1.57 10.80 -7.34
N CYS A 6 1.36 10.03 -6.28
CA CYS A 6 1.62 10.45 -4.90
C CYS A 6 3.07 10.94 -4.75
N SER A 7 4.03 10.21 -5.30
CA SER A 7 5.44 10.58 -5.27
C SER A 7 5.71 11.90 -5.99
N SER A 8 5.20 12.06 -7.22
CA SER A 8 5.34 13.31 -7.98
C SER A 8 4.74 14.52 -7.24
N PHE A 9 3.52 14.38 -6.70
CA PHE A 9 2.90 15.45 -5.92
C PHE A 9 3.70 15.77 -4.67
N SER A 10 4.22 14.75 -3.98
CA SER A 10 5.01 14.96 -2.78
C SER A 10 6.30 15.71 -3.05
N HIS A 11 7.02 15.34 -4.11
CA HIS A 11 8.24 16.04 -4.51
C HIS A 11 7.97 17.47 -5.00
N LEU A 12 6.81 17.73 -5.62
CA LEU A 12 6.43 19.05 -6.09
C LEU A 12 5.97 19.99 -4.96
N LEU A 13 5.21 19.46 -3.99
CA LEU A 13 4.48 20.27 -3.00
C LEU A 13 5.11 20.27 -1.60
N ALA A 14 6.09 19.41 -1.32
CA ALA A 14 6.70 19.31 0.01
C ALA A 14 7.51 20.55 0.43
N SER A 15 7.87 21.45 -0.48
CA SER A 15 8.58 22.70 -0.18
C SER A 15 7.66 23.84 0.26
N HIS A 16 6.34 23.69 0.12
CA HIS A 16 5.38 24.78 0.35
C HIS A 16 5.34 25.26 1.81
N SER A 17 5.27 24.33 2.78
CA SER A 17 5.28 24.68 4.20
C SER A 17 5.69 23.48 5.05
N ARG A 18 6.09 23.71 6.31
CA ARG A 18 6.48 22.63 7.23
C ARG A 18 5.36 21.60 7.46
N PRO A 19 4.08 21.97 7.67
CA PRO A 19 2.98 21.00 7.74
C PRO A 19 2.79 20.22 6.43
N PHE A 20 2.88 20.90 5.28
CA PHE A 20 2.76 20.27 3.96
C PHE A 20 3.87 19.25 3.73
N ASN A 21 5.11 19.59 4.08
CA ASN A 21 6.26 18.70 3.99
C ASN A 21 5.98 17.36 4.70
N PHE A 22 5.54 17.39 5.95
CA PHE A 22 5.23 16.17 6.70
C PHE A 22 4.08 15.37 6.08
N PHE A 23 3.02 16.04 5.62
CA PHE A 23 1.89 15.37 5.00
C PHE A 23 2.29 14.65 3.70
N PHE A 24 3.00 15.34 2.81
CA PHE A 24 3.39 14.82 1.50
C PHE A 24 4.42 13.69 1.61
N TRP A 25 5.41 13.78 2.50
CA TRP A 25 6.34 12.65 2.71
C TRP A 25 5.63 11.41 3.25
N ARG A 26 4.64 11.58 4.12
CA ARG A 26 3.81 10.48 4.62
C ARG A 26 2.94 9.87 3.50
N LEU A 27 2.39 10.72 2.62
CA LEU A 27 1.63 10.27 1.47
C LEU A 27 2.49 9.46 0.49
N ASP A 28 3.73 9.88 0.25
CA ASP A 28 4.69 9.14 -0.59
C ASP A 28 5.00 7.76 0.01
N TYR A 29 5.28 7.69 1.31
CA TYR A 29 5.50 6.42 2.01
C TYR A 29 4.27 5.50 1.99
N ALA A 30 3.07 6.05 2.18
CA ALA A 30 1.83 5.29 2.05
C ALA A 30 1.62 4.79 0.62
N GLY A 31 1.98 5.62 -0.37
CA GLY A 31 1.96 5.26 -1.79
C GLY A 31 2.83 4.04 -2.10
N ILE A 32 4.07 3.99 -1.59
CA ILE A 32 4.96 2.83 -1.76
C ILE A 32 4.32 1.58 -1.16
N SER A 33 3.82 1.66 0.07
CA SER A 33 3.17 0.52 0.72
C SER A 33 1.96 0.03 -0.07
N LEU A 34 1.11 0.94 -0.55
CA LEU A 34 -0.06 0.60 -1.36
C LEU A 34 0.33 -0.03 -2.69
N MET A 35 1.41 0.45 -3.33
CA MET A 35 1.94 -0.16 -4.55
C MET A 35 2.31 -1.62 -4.34
N ILE A 36 3.02 -1.93 -3.24
CA ILE A 36 3.44 -3.29 -2.91
C ILE A 36 2.20 -4.16 -2.61
N VAL A 37 1.23 -3.68 -1.83
CA VAL A 37 -0.01 -4.45 -1.60
C VAL A 37 -0.71 -4.76 -2.93
N CYS A 38 -0.97 -3.73 -3.73
CA CYS A 38 -1.72 -3.89 -4.97
C CYS A 38 -0.98 -4.74 -6.00
N SER A 39 0.36 -4.70 -6.05
CA SER A 39 1.13 -5.49 -7.01
C SER A 39 1.01 -7.01 -6.76
N PHE A 40 0.70 -7.43 -5.54
CA PHE A 40 0.49 -8.83 -5.18
C PHE A 40 -0.88 -9.37 -5.64
N PHE A 41 -1.88 -8.51 -5.82
CA PHE A 41 -3.26 -8.95 -6.07
C PHE A 41 -3.40 -9.73 -7.38
N ALA A 42 -2.97 -9.16 -8.50
CA ALA A 42 -3.09 -9.78 -9.81
C ALA A 42 -2.32 -11.12 -9.93
N PRO A 43 -1.00 -11.19 -9.67
CA PRO A 43 -0.25 -12.44 -9.82
C PRO A 43 -0.77 -13.55 -8.89
N ILE A 44 -1.12 -13.23 -7.64
CA ILE A 44 -1.67 -14.24 -6.71
C ILE A 44 -3.07 -14.68 -7.16
N TYR A 45 -3.91 -13.76 -7.61
CA TYR A 45 -5.25 -14.08 -8.08
C TYR A 45 -5.20 -15.06 -9.27
N TYR A 46 -4.32 -14.81 -10.25
CA TYR A 46 -4.18 -15.66 -11.43
C TYR A 46 -3.40 -16.95 -11.16
N ALA A 47 -2.33 -16.92 -10.35
CA ALA A 47 -1.58 -18.12 -10.00
C ALA A 47 -2.44 -19.11 -9.19
N PHE A 48 -3.17 -18.61 -8.19
CA PHE A 48 -3.96 -19.40 -7.25
C PHE A 48 -5.47 -19.37 -7.54
N SER A 49 -5.89 -19.17 -8.80
CA SER A 49 -7.31 -19.09 -9.15
C SER A 49 -8.11 -20.31 -8.72
N CYS A 50 -7.48 -21.49 -8.75
CA CYS A 50 -8.06 -22.79 -8.40
C CYS A 50 -7.81 -23.20 -6.94
N HIS A 51 -7.08 -22.39 -6.17
CA HIS A 51 -6.70 -22.66 -4.80
C HIS A 51 -7.16 -21.49 -3.90
N PRO A 52 -8.48 -21.41 -3.61
CA PRO A 52 -9.06 -20.22 -2.98
C PRO A 52 -8.54 -19.96 -1.56
N TYR A 53 -8.22 -21.00 -0.79
CA TYR A 53 -7.63 -20.85 0.55
C TYR A 53 -6.24 -20.20 0.50
N SER A 54 -5.35 -20.69 -0.35
CA SER A 54 -4.01 -20.11 -0.52
C SER A 54 -4.09 -18.68 -1.04
N ARG A 55 -4.96 -18.43 -2.03
CA ARG A 55 -5.22 -17.08 -2.55
C ARG A 55 -5.67 -16.14 -1.43
N LEU A 56 -6.69 -16.52 -0.65
CA LEU A 56 -7.21 -15.70 0.43
C LEU A 56 -6.14 -15.46 1.50
N PHE A 57 -5.42 -16.51 1.90
CA PHE A 57 -4.36 -16.42 2.90
C PHE A 57 -3.28 -15.40 2.50
N TYR A 58 -2.77 -15.47 1.27
CA TYR A 58 -1.71 -14.54 0.84
C TYR A 58 -2.23 -13.11 0.65
N LEU A 59 -3.40 -12.92 0.04
CA LEU A 59 -3.98 -11.58 -0.18
C LEU A 59 -4.34 -10.88 1.13
N THR A 60 -4.88 -11.61 2.10
CA THR A 60 -5.15 -11.07 3.44
C THR A 60 -3.85 -10.77 4.18
N SER A 61 -2.87 -11.67 4.14
CA SER A 61 -1.57 -11.46 4.79
C SER A 61 -0.85 -10.21 4.28
N ILE A 62 -0.74 -10.01 2.95
CA ILE A 62 -0.07 -8.83 2.41
C ILE A 62 -0.84 -7.54 2.69
N SER A 63 -2.17 -7.60 2.71
CA SER A 63 -3.01 -6.44 3.04
C SER A 63 -2.82 -6.02 4.50
N LEU A 64 -2.81 -6.97 5.44
CA LEU A 64 -2.55 -6.70 6.85
C LEU A 64 -1.15 -6.15 7.07
N LEU A 65 -0.14 -6.73 6.42
CA LEU A 65 1.23 -6.26 6.48
C LEU A 65 1.36 -4.83 5.94
N GLY A 66 0.70 -4.52 4.83
CA GLY A 66 0.66 -3.18 4.26
C GLY A 66 -0.02 -2.15 5.17
N ILE A 67 -1.14 -2.50 5.80
CA ILE A 67 -1.80 -1.62 6.78
C ILE A 67 -0.85 -1.35 7.96
N LEU A 68 -0.18 -2.38 8.49
CA LEU A 68 0.77 -2.23 9.59
C LEU A 68 1.93 -1.30 9.21
N VAL A 69 2.48 -1.46 8.01
CA VAL A 69 3.55 -0.58 7.48
C VAL A 69 3.04 0.86 7.34
N ILE A 70 1.86 1.09 6.76
CA ILE A 70 1.27 2.44 6.63
C ILE A 70 1.12 3.08 8.01
N VAL A 71 0.48 2.39 8.96
CA VAL A 71 0.29 2.91 10.33
C VAL A 71 1.63 3.27 10.98
N THR A 72 2.64 2.40 10.83
CA THR A 72 4.00 2.63 11.35
C THR A 72 4.63 3.88 10.73
N LEU A 73 4.46 4.10 9.42
CA LEU A 73 5.09 5.22 8.70
C LEU A 73 4.34 6.54 8.86
N LEU A 74 3.06 6.51 9.22
CA LEU A 74 2.29 7.70 9.61
C LEU A 74 2.73 8.26 10.97
N ALA A 75 3.43 7.48 11.78
CA ALA A 75 4.00 7.95 13.05
C ALA A 75 5.07 9.04 12.83
N PRO A 76 4.98 10.21 13.50
CA PRO A 76 5.90 11.33 13.28
C PRO A 76 7.38 11.01 13.53
N GLY A 77 7.67 10.13 14.51
CA GLY A 77 9.05 9.77 14.85
C GLY A 77 9.74 8.92 13.79
N LEU A 78 8.99 7.99 13.18
CA LEU A 78 9.52 6.97 12.27
C LEU A 78 9.65 7.45 10.81
N SER A 79 9.01 8.58 10.48
CA SER A 79 9.13 9.24 9.19
C SER A 79 10.35 10.17 9.08
N THR A 80 11.10 10.38 10.16
CA THR A 80 12.28 11.27 10.16
C THR A 80 13.45 10.71 9.33
N PRO A 81 14.36 11.55 8.81
CA PRO A 81 15.51 11.10 8.01
C PRO A 81 16.41 10.06 8.72
N ARG A 82 16.45 10.07 10.06
CA ARG A 82 17.21 9.11 10.88
C ARG A 82 16.77 7.66 10.65
N PHE A 83 15.48 7.42 10.40
CA PHE A 83 14.92 6.07 10.22
C PHE A 83 14.89 5.63 8.76
N ARG A 84 15.74 6.20 7.88
CA ARG A 84 15.77 5.84 6.46
C ARG A 84 15.97 4.33 6.25
N THR A 85 16.97 3.75 6.89
CA THR A 85 17.28 2.31 6.79
C THR A 85 16.12 1.47 7.29
N PHE A 86 15.48 1.88 8.39
CA PHE A 86 14.30 1.21 8.92
C PHE A 86 13.15 1.20 7.91
N ARG A 87 12.82 2.34 7.29
CA ARG A 87 11.78 2.39 6.24
C ARG A 87 12.11 1.51 5.05
N ALA A 88 13.34 1.57 4.55
CA ALA A 88 13.77 0.73 3.43
C ALA A 88 13.66 -0.76 3.79
N SER A 89 14.03 -1.15 5.02
CA SER A 89 13.90 -2.54 5.48
C SER A 89 12.44 -3.00 5.63
N LEU A 90 11.51 -2.13 6.03
CA LEU A 90 10.09 -2.45 6.07
C LEU A 90 9.56 -2.76 4.67
N PHE A 91 9.84 -1.88 3.70
CA PHE A 91 9.39 -2.07 2.32
C PHE A 91 10.03 -3.29 1.65
N LEU A 92 11.34 -3.51 1.87
CA LEU A 92 12.03 -4.69 1.33
C LEU A 92 11.49 -5.98 1.94
N THR A 93 11.32 -6.05 3.27
CA THR A 93 10.76 -7.24 3.93
C THR A 93 9.34 -7.52 3.41
N MET A 94 8.53 -6.48 3.25
CA MET A 94 7.18 -6.60 2.70
C MET A 94 7.22 -7.12 1.25
N GLY A 95 8.10 -6.60 0.39
CA GLY A 95 8.27 -7.11 -0.97
C GLY A 95 8.80 -8.54 -1.02
N PHE A 96 9.82 -8.88 -0.22
CA PHE A 96 10.41 -10.22 -0.17
C PHE A 96 9.48 -11.27 0.43
N SER A 97 8.41 -10.88 1.14
CA SER A 97 7.36 -11.82 1.54
C SER A 97 6.74 -12.55 0.33
N GLY A 98 6.82 -11.95 -0.88
CA GLY A 98 6.41 -12.55 -2.14
C GLY A 98 7.19 -13.80 -2.57
N VAL A 99 8.37 -14.05 -1.99
CA VAL A 99 9.13 -15.29 -2.23
C VAL A 99 8.33 -16.51 -1.80
N ILE A 100 7.53 -16.40 -0.73
CA ILE A 100 6.71 -17.51 -0.20
C ILE A 100 5.63 -17.95 -1.21
N PRO A 101 4.71 -17.07 -1.68
CA PRO A 101 3.72 -17.46 -2.68
C PRO A 101 4.37 -17.83 -4.02
N ALA A 102 5.51 -17.24 -4.40
CA ALA A 102 6.22 -17.64 -5.62
C ALA A 102 6.76 -19.08 -5.53
N ALA A 103 7.41 -19.43 -4.42
CA ALA A 103 7.89 -20.80 -4.17
C ALA A 103 6.72 -21.81 -4.12
N HIS A 104 5.61 -21.44 -3.49
CA HIS A 104 4.42 -22.28 -3.47
C HIS A 104 3.82 -22.47 -4.87
N ALA A 105 3.74 -21.42 -5.68
CA ALA A 105 3.26 -21.53 -7.06
C ALA A 105 4.16 -22.45 -7.91
N VAL A 106 5.48 -22.35 -7.75
CA VAL A 106 6.46 -23.24 -8.41
C VAL A 106 6.27 -24.69 -7.97
N ALA A 107 6.02 -24.94 -6.68
CA ALA A 107 5.78 -26.28 -6.17
C ALA A 107 4.49 -26.90 -6.73
N LEU A 108 3.42 -26.11 -6.89
CA LEU A 108 2.14 -26.59 -7.43
C LEU A 108 2.19 -26.83 -8.94
N PHE A 109 2.89 -25.97 -9.67
CA PHE A 109 2.91 -25.96 -11.13
C PHE A 109 4.31 -26.28 -11.68
N TRP A 110 5.00 -27.21 -11.01
CA TRP A 110 6.35 -27.59 -11.38
C TRP A 110 6.40 -28.05 -12.84
N GLY A 111 7.40 -27.56 -13.58
CA GLY A 111 7.59 -27.90 -14.99
C GLY A 111 6.71 -27.11 -15.99
N HIS A 112 5.83 -26.21 -15.54
CA HIS A 112 5.11 -25.32 -16.46
C HIS A 112 5.97 -24.12 -16.88
N PRO A 113 6.30 -23.97 -18.19
CA PRO A 113 7.18 -22.91 -18.65
C PRO A 113 6.74 -21.48 -18.28
N PRO A 114 5.44 -21.11 -18.34
CA PRO A 114 5.00 -19.76 -17.97
C PRO A 114 5.31 -19.39 -16.51
N ILE A 115 5.24 -20.35 -15.60
CA ILE A 115 5.53 -20.13 -14.17
C ILE A 115 7.03 -19.86 -13.96
N ILE A 116 7.89 -20.59 -14.66
CA ILE A 116 9.35 -20.39 -14.59
C ILE A 116 9.76 -19.06 -15.22
N VAL A 117 9.15 -18.69 -16.36
CA VAL A 117 9.39 -17.39 -17.00
C VAL A 117 8.94 -16.24 -16.10
N ALA A 118 7.74 -16.33 -15.51
CA ALA A 118 7.26 -15.33 -14.56
C ALA A 118 8.17 -15.23 -13.32
N LEU A 119 8.63 -16.36 -12.78
CA LEU A 119 9.60 -16.38 -11.68
C LEU A 119 10.91 -15.67 -12.07
N GLY A 120 11.41 -15.84 -13.29
CA GLY A 120 12.59 -15.14 -13.79
C GLY A 120 12.40 -13.62 -13.74
N TYR A 121 11.26 -13.11 -14.20
CA TYR A 121 10.94 -11.69 -14.11
C TYR A 121 10.78 -11.20 -12.67
N GLU A 122 10.19 -11.98 -11.78
CA GLU A 122 10.09 -11.67 -10.34
C GLU A 122 11.47 -11.61 -9.65
N ILE A 123 12.40 -12.50 -10.04
CA ILE A 123 13.80 -12.45 -9.55
C ILE A 123 14.47 -11.16 -10.03
N VAL A 124 14.31 -10.81 -11.31
CA VAL A 124 14.83 -9.54 -11.86
C VAL A 124 14.25 -8.34 -11.12
N MET A 125 12.94 -8.32 -10.89
CA MET A 125 12.28 -7.29 -10.08
C MET A 125 12.90 -7.21 -8.68
N GLY A 126 13.06 -8.34 -7.99
CA GLY A 126 13.64 -8.40 -6.64
C GLY A 126 15.06 -7.82 -6.59
N ILE A 127 15.89 -8.15 -7.58
CA ILE A 127 17.25 -7.60 -7.71
C ILE A 127 17.19 -6.08 -7.93
N LEU A 128 16.34 -5.60 -8.86
CA LEU A 128 16.18 -4.17 -9.16
C LEU A 128 15.76 -3.38 -7.91
N TYR A 129 14.78 -3.87 -7.15
CA TYR A 129 14.36 -3.22 -5.91
C TYR A 129 15.46 -3.24 -4.83
N ALA A 130 16.18 -4.37 -4.67
CA ALA A 130 17.27 -4.45 -3.70
C ALA A 130 18.41 -3.48 -4.03
N VAL A 131 18.82 -3.41 -5.30
CA VAL A 131 19.86 -2.48 -5.78
C VAL A 131 19.40 -1.03 -5.60
N GLY A 132 18.18 -0.71 -6.01
CA GLY A 132 17.60 0.63 -5.83
C GLY A 132 17.57 1.05 -4.35
N ALA A 133 17.12 0.16 -3.46
CA ALA A 133 17.14 0.41 -2.02
C ALA A 133 18.56 0.61 -1.47
N GLY A 134 19.55 -0.11 -2.02
CA GLY A 134 20.96 0.09 -1.75
C GLY A 134 21.42 1.52 -2.04
N PHE A 135 21.09 2.06 -3.22
CA PHE A 135 21.37 3.46 -3.55
C PHE A 135 20.68 4.41 -2.56
N TYR A 136 19.39 4.22 -2.31
CA TYR A 136 18.61 5.05 -1.38
C TYR A 136 19.22 5.11 0.03
N ILE A 137 19.65 3.97 0.58
CA ILE A 137 20.24 3.89 1.92
C ILE A 137 21.64 4.53 1.93
N THR A 138 22.47 4.19 0.95
CA THR A 138 23.89 4.57 0.93
C THR A 138 24.12 6.03 0.52
N ARG A 139 23.18 6.68 -0.17
CA ARG A 139 23.37 8.04 -0.72
C ARG A 139 24.56 8.16 -1.66
N ILE A 140 24.84 7.13 -2.43
CA ILE A 140 25.85 7.16 -3.49
C ILE A 140 25.13 7.55 -4.78
N PRO A 141 25.68 8.47 -5.61
CA PRO A 141 27.05 9.02 -5.56
C PRO A 141 27.21 10.34 -4.78
N GLU A 142 26.13 10.99 -4.32
CA GLU A 142 26.21 12.32 -3.70
C GLU A 142 27.02 12.36 -2.39
N ARG A 143 27.14 11.23 -1.70
CA ARG A 143 28.03 11.05 -0.55
C ARG A 143 29.50 11.19 -0.94
N TRP A 144 29.89 10.78 -2.14
CA TRP A 144 31.29 10.80 -2.59
C TRP A 144 31.73 12.19 -3.08
N LYS A 145 30.81 12.95 -3.69
CA LYS A 145 31.09 14.30 -4.16
C LYS A 145 29.92 15.24 -3.84
N PRO A 146 29.85 15.79 -2.62
CA PRO A 146 28.82 16.76 -2.25
C PRO A 146 28.82 17.96 -3.20
N GLY A 147 27.63 18.43 -3.60
CA GLY A 147 27.46 19.56 -4.53
C GLY A 147 27.46 19.18 -6.02
N ALA A 148 28.00 18.02 -6.40
CA ALA A 148 28.09 17.63 -7.82
C ALA A 148 26.79 17.01 -8.37
N PHE A 149 25.95 16.47 -7.49
CA PHE A 149 24.74 15.72 -7.85
C PHE A 149 23.45 16.39 -7.35
N ASP A 150 23.50 17.70 -7.07
CA ASP A 150 22.39 18.42 -6.43
C ASP A 150 21.13 18.51 -7.31
N ILE A 151 21.31 18.54 -8.65
CA ILE A 151 20.20 18.63 -9.61
C ILE A 151 19.88 17.27 -10.24
N ALA A 152 20.90 16.51 -10.63
CA ALA A 152 20.73 15.27 -11.38
C ALA A 152 21.71 14.18 -10.91
N GLY A 153 21.26 12.92 -10.96
CA GLY A 153 22.08 11.75 -10.69
C GLY A 153 22.31 11.44 -9.20
N HIS A 154 21.62 12.11 -8.28
CA HIS A 154 21.65 11.72 -6.87
C HIS A 154 20.91 10.40 -6.63
N SER A 155 21.26 9.71 -5.54
CA SER A 155 20.76 8.37 -5.20
C SER A 155 19.24 8.23 -5.25
N HIS A 156 18.49 9.25 -4.81
CA HIS A 156 17.03 9.21 -4.79
C HIS A 156 16.41 9.24 -6.20
N GLN A 157 17.02 9.93 -7.17
CA GLN A 157 16.60 9.84 -8.59
C GLN A 157 16.89 8.44 -9.14
N ILE A 158 18.08 7.91 -8.86
CA ILE A 158 18.48 6.57 -9.28
C ILE A 158 17.52 5.53 -8.69
N PHE A 159 17.16 5.66 -7.41
CA PHE A 159 16.16 4.83 -6.75
C PHE A 159 14.82 4.81 -7.50
N HIS A 160 14.29 5.98 -7.89
CA HIS A 160 13.06 6.03 -8.68
C HIS A 160 13.16 5.30 -10.02
N MET A 161 14.30 5.40 -10.71
CA MET A 161 14.53 4.65 -11.96
C MET A 161 14.46 3.13 -11.73
N PHE A 162 15.09 2.63 -10.66
CA PHE A 162 14.99 1.23 -10.28
C PHE A 162 13.57 0.82 -9.88
N VAL A 163 12.81 1.69 -9.22
CA VAL A 163 11.40 1.42 -8.88
C VAL A 163 10.55 1.26 -10.14
N VAL A 164 10.72 2.12 -11.13
CA VAL A 164 10.01 2.02 -12.41
C VAL A 164 10.42 0.76 -13.17
N ALA A 165 11.72 0.48 -13.27
CA ALA A 165 12.21 -0.73 -13.94
C ALA A 165 11.71 -2.02 -13.26
N GLY A 166 11.72 -2.06 -11.92
CA GLY A 166 11.16 -3.17 -11.14
C GLY A 166 9.67 -3.35 -11.39
N ALA A 167 8.89 -2.25 -11.39
CA ALA A 167 7.46 -2.31 -11.69
C ALA A 167 7.16 -2.80 -13.11
N LEU A 168 8.01 -2.49 -14.10
CA LEU A 168 7.89 -3.01 -15.46
C LEU A 168 8.20 -4.51 -15.53
N ALA A 169 9.26 -4.97 -14.86
CA ALA A 169 9.57 -6.40 -14.75
C ALA A 169 8.41 -7.17 -14.08
N HIS A 170 7.85 -6.62 -12.99
CA HIS A 170 6.67 -7.17 -12.32
C HIS A 170 5.44 -7.24 -13.24
N CYS A 171 5.23 -6.19 -14.04
CA CYS A 171 4.16 -6.15 -15.02
C CYS A 171 4.32 -7.27 -16.05
N ALA A 172 5.53 -7.47 -16.57
CA ALA A 172 5.83 -8.58 -17.49
C ALA A 172 5.55 -9.95 -16.86
N ALA A 173 5.98 -10.18 -15.61
CA ALA A 173 5.68 -11.41 -14.88
C ALA A 173 4.17 -11.65 -14.75
N THR A 174 3.43 -10.61 -14.36
CA THR A 174 1.97 -10.67 -14.17
C THR A 174 1.24 -10.96 -15.48
N LEU A 175 1.67 -10.34 -16.60
CA LEU A 175 1.08 -10.60 -17.92
C LEU A 175 1.30 -12.06 -18.35
N VAL A 176 2.49 -12.61 -18.14
CA VAL A 176 2.78 -14.03 -18.44
C VAL A 176 1.85 -14.97 -17.66
N ILE A 177 1.67 -14.74 -16.36
CA ILE A 177 0.78 -15.56 -15.53
C ILE A 177 -0.69 -15.39 -15.95
N MET A 178 -1.10 -14.16 -16.26
CA MET A 178 -2.46 -13.85 -16.68
C MET A 178 -2.81 -14.53 -18.00
N ASP A 179 -1.92 -14.45 -19.00
CA ASP A 179 -2.13 -15.06 -20.32
C ASP A 179 -2.15 -16.59 -20.22
N TRP A 180 -1.25 -17.17 -19.42
CA TRP A 180 -1.29 -18.59 -19.09
C TRP A 180 -2.63 -19.01 -18.46
N ARG A 181 -3.12 -18.24 -17.48
CA ARG A 181 -4.39 -18.56 -16.81
C ARG A 181 -5.60 -18.43 -17.73
N ARG A 182 -5.60 -17.45 -18.65
CA ARG A 182 -6.68 -17.24 -19.63
C ARG A 182 -6.75 -18.38 -20.64
N ALA A 183 -5.62 -19.00 -20.98
CA ALA A 183 -5.57 -20.15 -21.87
C ALA A 183 -5.89 -21.48 -21.18
N ALA A 184 -5.95 -21.51 -19.84
CA ALA A 184 -6.20 -22.72 -19.07
C ALA A 184 -7.72 -22.97 -18.87
N PRO A 185 -8.15 -24.23 -18.69
CA PRO A 185 -9.54 -24.56 -18.34
C PRO A 185 -9.99 -23.86 -17.05
N THR A 186 -11.27 -23.51 -16.98
CA THR A 186 -11.88 -22.96 -15.75
C THR A 186 -11.89 -24.01 -14.65
N CYS A 187 -11.50 -23.62 -13.45
CA CYS A 187 -11.57 -24.48 -12.28
C CYS A 187 -12.99 -24.50 -11.72
N ASP A 188 -13.51 -25.69 -11.43
CA ASP A 188 -14.87 -25.86 -10.91
C ASP A 188 -14.88 -25.52 -9.41
N VAL A 189 -15.44 -24.35 -9.06
CA VAL A 189 -15.48 -23.82 -7.67
C VAL A 189 -16.69 -24.37 -6.90
N SER A 190 -17.50 -25.23 -7.53
CA SER A 190 -18.82 -25.66 -7.07
C SER A 190 -18.83 -26.42 -5.73
N HIS A 191 -17.71 -26.98 -5.27
CA HIS A 191 -17.63 -27.68 -3.99
C HIS A 191 -17.21 -26.83 -2.77
N GLU A 192 -16.76 -25.57 -2.94
CA GLU A 192 -16.15 -24.80 -1.84
C GLU A 192 -16.89 -23.51 -1.44
N LEU A 193 -17.92 -23.12 -2.21
CA LEU A 193 -18.79 -21.95 -1.91
C LEU A 193 -19.39 -21.93 -0.47
N PRO A 194 -19.78 -23.07 0.13
CA PRO A 194 -20.36 -23.07 1.48
C PRO A 194 -19.38 -22.66 2.59
N ILE A 195 -18.07 -22.88 2.39
CA ILE A 195 -17.05 -22.69 3.43
C ILE A 195 -16.58 -21.23 3.47
N LEU A 196 -16.47 -20.59 2.31
CA LEU A 196 -16.10 -19.18 2.19
C LEU A 196 -17.20 -18.26 2.76
N MET A 197 -18.47 -18.57 2.53
CA MET A 197 -19.59 -17.88 3.20
C MET A 197 -19.54 -18.03 4.72
N LYS A 198 -19.18 -19.21 5.23
CA LYS A 198 -19.02 -19.45 6.67
C LYS A 198 -17.85 -18.65 7.27
N SER A 199 -16.74 -18.56 6.56
CA SER A 199 -15.56 -17.77 6.97
C SER A 199 -15.82 -16.26 6.96
N MET A 200 -16.48 -15.74 5.92
CA MET A 200 -16.88 -14.32 5.85
C MET A 200 -17.86 -13.96 6.97
N ASN A 201 -18.76 -14.86 7.35
CA ASN A 201 -19.65 -14.67 8.50
C ASN A 201 -18.90 -14.67 9.84
N SER A 202 -17.85 -15.48 10.02
CA SER A 202 -16.99 -15.44 11.21
C SER A 202 -16.12 -14.17 11.28
N VAL A 203 -15.61 -13.66 10.14
CA VAL A 203 -14.85 -12.39 10.13
C VAL A 203 -15.76 -11.19 10.42
N SER A 204 -17.00 -11.23 9.91
CA SER A 204 -18.03 -10.23 10.21
C SER A 204 -18.40 -10.22 11.70
N PHE A 205 -18.42 -11.40 12.35
CA PHE A 205 -18.59 -11.53 13.79
C PHE A 205 -17.44 -10.86 14.58
N PHE A 206 -16.19 -11.07 14.16
CA PHE A 206 -15.01 -10.42 14.76
C PHE A 206 -15.00 -8.90 14.61
N THR A 207 -15.57 -8.34 13.53
CA THR A 207 -15.72 -6.89 13.38
C THR A 207 -16.82 -6.29 14.28
N SER A 208 -17.85 -7.07 14.61
CA SER A 208 -18.95 -6.64 15.48
C SER A 208 -18.50 -6.54 16.95
N GLU A 209 -17.75 -7.51 17.46
CA GLU A 209 -17.24 -7.48 18.86
C GLU A 209 -16.26 -6.33 19.11
N LYS A 210 -15.46 -5.92 18.10
CA LYS A 210 -14.56 -4.76 18.25
C LYS A 210 -15.28 -3.41 18.12
N ALA A 211 -16.41 -3.35 17.40
CA ALA A 211 -17.25 -2.17 17.36
C ALA A 211 -17.97 -1.92 18.70
N ALA A 212 -18.24 -2.97 19.48
CA ALA A 212 -18.76 -2.85 20.84
C ALA A 212 -17.72 -2.27 21.83
N PHE A 213 -16.43 -2.59 21.65
CA PHE A 213 -15.36 -2.06 22.50
C PHE A 213 -15.18 -0.53 22.36
N PHE A 214 -15.41 0.04 21.17
CA PHE A 214 -15.37 1.48 20.95
C PHE A 214 -16.61 2.25 21.44
N ARG A 215 -17.71 1.56 21.78
CA ARG A 215 -18.89 2.17 22.43
C ARG A 215 -18.80 2.23 23.96
N ALA A 216 -17.77 1.64 24.56
CA ALA A 216 -17.61 1.54 26.02
C ALA A 216 -16.56 2.51 26.60
N LEU A 217 -16.22 3.61 25.90
CA LEU A 217 -15.37 4.67 26.46
C LEU A 217 -16.25 5.81 26.99
N PRO A 218 -16.20 6.16 28.29
CA PRO A 218 -17.11 7.13 28.89
C PRO A 218 -16.86 8.55 28.35
N LEU A 219 -17.91 9.11 27.75
CA LEU A 219 -18.06 10.53 27.39
C LEU A 219 -18.08 11.38 28.67
N HIS A 220 -16.95 12.02 28.99
CA HIS A 220 -16.93 13.15 29.90
C HIS A 220 -16.25 14.33 29.21
N ILE A 221 -17.08 15.20 28.62
CA ILE A 221 -17.00 16.67 28.54
C ILE A 221 -18.22 17.08 27.70
N HIS A 222 -19.33 17.39 28.37
CA HIS A 222 -20.48 18.06 27.79
C HIS A 222 -21.06 19.00 28.86
N SER A 223 -20.43 20.14 29.06
CA SER A 223 -20.96 21.19 29.95
C SER A 223 -20.30 22.55 29.73
N THR A 224 -20.30 23.09 28.51
CA THR A 224 -20.05 24.54 28.32
C THR A 224 -20.46 25.14 26.97
N LEU A 225 -21.50 24.63 26.31
CA LEU A 225 -22.03 25.27 25.10
C LEU A 225 -23.56 25.13 24.98
N SER A 226 -24.28 25.56 26.03
CA SER A 226 -25.74 25.78 25.97
C SER A 226 -26.17 27.17 26.46
N ILE A 227 -25.23 28.12 26.59
CA ILE A 227 -25.52 29.48 27.05
C ILE A 227 -24.94 30.50 26.06
N THR A 228 -25.46 30.54 24.83
CA THR A 228 -25.31 31.73 23.96
C THR A 228 -26.37 31.87 22.86
N TYR A 229 -27.49 31.14 22.91
CA TYR A 229 -28.52 31.22 21.86
C TYR A 229 -29.95 31.52 22.36
N ALA A 230 -30.06 32.11 23.54
CA ALA A 230 -31.34 32.57 24.10
C ALA A 230 -31.20 33.97 24.73
N SER A 231 -30.77 34.97 23.95
CA SER A 231 -31.04 36.37 24.28
C SER A 231 -30.79 37.26 23.06
N ASN A 232 -31.72 37.26 22.11
CA ASN A 232 -32.08 38.47 21.37
C ASN A 232 -33.36 38.22 20.56
N ASN A 233 -34.46 38.14 21.29
CA ASN A 233 -35.79 38.34 20.74
C ASN A 233 -36.21 39.75 21.14
N SER A 234 -36.18 40.72 20.23
CA SER A 234 -37.02 41.94 20.24
C SER A 234 -36.55 42.93 19.18
N LYS A 235 -37.21 42.95 18.02
CA LYS A 235 -37.89 44.15 17.47
C LYS A 235 -38.38 43.95 16.02
N LYS A 236 -39.71 44.04 15.90
CA LYS A 236 -40.52 44.66 14.82
C LYS A 236 -40.80 43.86 13.52
N GLN A 237 -42.05 43.41 13.42
CA GLN A 237 -42.88 43.22 12.20
C GLN A 237 -43.24 44.58 11.55
N PRO A 238 -44.07 44.63 10.47
CA PRO A 238 -44.08 43.89 9.19
C PRO A 238 -44.21 44.87 7.99
N PHE A 239 -44.18 44.43 6.72
CA PHE A 239 -45.02 45.01 5.64
C PHE A 239 -44.99 44.14 4.38
N SER A 240 -46.18 43.76 3.91
CA SER A 240 -46.47 43.33 2.54
C SER A 240 -47.72 44.09 2.11
N GLY A 241 -47.71 44.69 0.93
CA GLY A 241 -48.93 45.18 0.28
C GLY A 241 -48.78 46.37 -0.67
N THR A 242 -49.01 46.08 -1.96
CA THR A 242 -49.63 46.89 -3.03
C THR A 242 -48.81 47.90 -3.86
N VAL A 243 -48.84 47.59 -5.18
CA VAL A 243 -48.55 48.35 -6.42
C VAL A 243 -47.10 48.69 -6.72
#